data_AF-A0A970BLJ4-F1
#
_entry.id   AF-A0A970BLJ4-F1
#
_cell.length_a   1.000
_cell.length_b   1.000
_cell.length_c   1.000
_cell.angle_alpha   90.00
_cell.angle_beta   90.00
_cell.angle_gamma   90.00
#
_symmetry.space_group_name_H-M   'P 1'
#
loop_
_entity.id
_entity.type
_entity.pdbx_description
1 polymer ?
#
loop_
_entity_poly.entity_id
_entity_poly.type
_entity_poly.pdbx_seq_one_letter_code
_entity_poly.pdbx_strand_id
1 'polypeptide(L)'
;MKKYTVKDGEDLGFIAKKFWINSWKYLYEINKDVIGDNPDILKPGIKLKIPQWNDTQGDEEIEKKGARAFDYVNGLRYSYVWVPFSISFMNFSDKPFMFEKEQELLVILNKTGMEICKKTVSDWKDAHCLVPQTDDISISFGELFFES
;
A
#
# COMPACT_ATOMS: atom_id res chain seq x y z
N MET A 1 -5.45 -9.08 -4.64
CA MET A 1 -5.13 -9.05 -6.11
C MET A 1 -6.34 -8.78 -7.02
N LYS A 2 -6.22 -7.86 -8.00
CA LYS A 2 -7.25 -7.58 -9.03
C LYS A 2 -6.94 -8.33 -10.33
N LYS A 3 -7.94 -8.68 -11.13
CA LYS A 3 -7.74 -9.27 -12.47
C LYS A 3 -8.05 -8.25 -13.56
N TYR A 4 -7.22 -8.20 -14.60
CA TYR A 4 -7.38 -7.33 -15.75
C TYR A 4 -7.24 -8.11 -17.05
N THR A 5 -8.17 -7.91 -17.99
CA THR A 5 -8.10 -8.53 -19.32
C THR A 5 -7.44 -7.58 -20.29
N VAL A 6 -6.34 -8.02 -20.90
CA VAL A 6 -5.60 -7.27 -21.93
C VAL A 6 -6.51 -6.97 -23.12
N LYS A 7 -6.53 -5.72 -23.58
CA LYS A 7 -7.23 -5.29 -24.79
C LYS A 7 -6.29 -5.23 -25.99
N ASP A 8 -6.88 -5.16 -27.18
CA ASP A 8 -6.12 -5.04 -28.42
C ASP A 8 -5.27 -3.77 -28.45
N GLY A 9 -4.00 -3.93 -28.83
CA GLY A 9 -2.99 -2.86 -28.86
C GLY A 9 -2.46 -2.40 -27.49
N GLU A 10 -2.84 -3.01 -26.37
CA GLU A 10 -2.24 -2.69 -25.07
C GLU A 10 -0.92 -3.44 -24.86
N ASP A 11 0.08 -2.75 -24.29
CA ASP A 11 1.34 -3.34 -23.85
C ASP A 11 1.45 -3.32 -22.30
N LEU A 12 2.44 -4.03 -21.76
CA LEU A 12 2.68 -4.09 -20.32
C LEU A 12 3.02 -2.73 -19.71
N GLY A 13 3.66 -1.84 -20.46
CA GLY A 13 4.00 -0.48 -20.01
C GLY A 13 2.76 0.40 -19.85
N PHE A 14 1.85 0.34 -20.81
CA PHE A 14 0.56 1.02 -20.77
C PHE A 14 -0.29 0.52 -19.60
N ILE A 15 -0.38 -0.81 -19.43
CA ILE A 15 -1.13 -1.43 -18.33
C ILE A 15 -0.50 -1.08 -16.98
N ALA A 16 0.83 -1.15 -16.86
CA ALA A 16 1.53 -0.77 -15.64
C ALA A 16 1.22 0.68 -15.25
N LYS A 17 1.31 1.63 -16.19
CA LYS A 17 0.95 3.04 -15.96
C LYS A 17 -0.51 3.21 -15.53
N LYS A 18 -1.43 2.53 -16.21
CA LYS A 18 -2.87 2.57 -15.91
C LYS A 18 -3.21 2.14 -14.48
N PHE A 19 -2.44 1.21 -13.93
CA PHE A 19 -2.60 0.71 -12.57
C PHE A 19 -1.57 1.27 -11.58
N TRP A 20 -0.84 2.34 -11.95
CA TRP A 20 0.17 2.98 -11.10
C TRP A 20 1.27 2.02 -10.62
N ILE A 21 1.62 1.04 -11.44
CA ILE A 21 2.71 0.10 -11.19
C ILE A 21 4.00 0.73 -11.71
N ASN A 22 4.98 0.86 -10.82
CA ASN A 22 6.25 1.55 -11.11
C ASN A 22 7.09 0.88 -12.22
N SER A 23 6.93 -0.43 -12.43
CA SER A 23 7.70 -1.19 -13.41
C SER A 23 6.83 -2.20 -14.15
N TRP A 24 6.84 -2.15 -15.48
CA TRP A 24 6.20 -3.16 -16.32
C TRP A 24 6.88 -4.53 -16.15
N LYS A 25 8.18 -4.57 -15.79
CA LYS A 25 8.91 -5.81 -15.50
C LYS A 25 8.36 -6.50 -14.26
N TYR A 26 8.00 -5.72 -13.23
CA TYR A 26 7.35 -6.23 -12.04
C TYR A 26 5.98 -6.86 -12.39
N LEU A 27 5.19 -6.17 -13.22
CA LEU A 27 3.93 -6.70 -13.72
C LEU A 27 4.12 -7.99 -14.54
N TYR A 28 5.17 -8.07 -15.36
CA TYR A 28 5.51 -9.26 -16.14
C TYR A 28 5.83 -10.46 -15.24
N GLU A 29 6.72 -10.31 -14.25
CA GLU A 29 7.15 -11.43 -13.41
C GLU A 29 6.01 -12.06 -12.61
N ILE A 30 5.07 -11.24 -12.12
CA ILE A 30 3.86 -11.71 -11.45
C ILE A 30 3.04 -12.61 -12.40
N ASN A 31 3.00 -12.27 -13.69
CA ASN A 31 2.15 -12.86 -14.72
C ASN A 31 2.91 -13.72 -15.74
N LYS A 32 4.16 -14.08 -15.45
CA LYS A 32 5.01 -14.84 -16.37
C LYS A 32 4.40 -16.20 -16.74
N ASP A 33 3.62 -16.78 -15.82
CA ASP A 33 2.85 -18.00 -16.01
C ASP A 33 1.80 -17.89 -17.13
N VAL A 34 1.22 -16.71 -17.35
CA VAL A 34 0.18 -16.49 -18.37
C VAL A 34 0.68 -15.77 -19.62
N ILE A 35 1.77 -14.99 -19.51
CA ILE A 35 2.39 -14.26 -20.64
C ILE A 35 3.37 -15.18 -21.39
N GLY A 36 4.09 -16.03 -20.67
CA GLY A 36 5.17 -16.86 -21.22
C GLY A 36 6.52 -16.14 -21.25
N ASP A 37 7.48 -16.70 -21.99
CA ASP A 37 8.88 -16.28 -21.96
C ASP A 37 9.16 -14.94 -22.65
N ASN A 38 8.26 -14.49 -23.53
CA ASN A 38 8.43 -13.24 -24.25
C ASN A 38 7.44 -12.16 -23.74
N PRO A 39 7.91 -11.14 -23.00
CA PRO A 39 7.05 -10.08 -22.47
C PRO A 39 6.47 -9.14 -23.54
N ASP A 40 7.08 -9.06 -24.73
CA ASP A 40 6.62 -8.19 -25.81
C ASP A 40 5.40 -8.78 -26.54
N ILE A 41 5.12 -10.07 -26.34
CA ILE A 41 3.98 -10.77 -26.95
C ILE A 41 2.82 -10.78 -25.97
N LEU A 42 2.11 -9.65 -25.87
CA LEU A 42 0.91 -9.55 -25.06
C LEU A 42 -0.35 -9.73 -25.92
N LYS A 43 -0.94 -10.93 -25.89
CA LYS A 43 -2.14 -11.24 -26.67
C LYS A 43 -3.41 -10.66 -26.02
N PRO A 44 -4.35 -10.10 -26.80
CA PRO A 44 -5.65 -9.70 -26.28
C PRO A 44 -6.38 -10.87 -25.63
N GLY A 45 -7.09 -10.63 -24.53
CA GLY A 45 -7.83 -11.65 -23.79
C GLY A 45 -7.04 -12.33 -22.66
N ILE A 46 -5.73 -12.13 -22.56
CA ILE A 46 -4.95 -12.60 -21.40
C ILE A 46 -5.46 -11.93 -20.12
N LYS A 47 -5.66 -12.72 -19.06
CA LYS A 47 -6.06 -12.24 -17.74
C LYS A 47 -4.84 -12.06 -16.86
N LEU A 48 -4.42 -10.81 -16.67
CA LEU A 48 -3.33 -10.45 -15.78
C LEU A 48 -3.82 -10.28 -14.33
N LYS A 49 -3.04 -10.79 -13.39
CA LYS A 49 -3.07 -10.46 -11.97
C LYS A 49 -2.39 -9.10 -11.78
N ILE A 50 -3.17 -8.12 -11.35
CA ILE A 50 -2.71 -6.77 -11.04
C ILE A 50 -2.49 -6.68 -9.52
N PRO A 51 -1.24 -6.50 -9.06
CA PRO A 51 -0.96 -6.23 -7.65
C PRO A 51 -1.69 -4.95 -7.25
N GLN A 52 -2.32 -4.94 -6.08
CA GLN A 52 -2.98 -3.75 -5.55
C GLN A 52 -2.05 -3.09 -4.55
N TRP A 53 -2.11 -1.77 -4.49
CA TRP A 53 -1.22 -0.93 -3.69
C TRP A 53 -1.29 -1.16 -2.17
N ASN A 54 -2.39 -1.73 -1.71
CA ASN A 54 -2.70 -1.98 -0.30
C ASN A 54 -2.32 -3.38 0.17
N ASP A 55 -1.94 -4.29 -0.74
CA ASP A 55 -1.61 -5.66 -0.42
C ASP A 55 -0.14 -5.92 -0.79
N THR A 56 0.70 -6.27 0.19
CA THR A 56 2.09 -6.77 0.01
C THR A 56 2.18 -8.04 -0.85
N GLN A 57 1.04 -8.60 -1.23
CA GLN A 57 0.89 -9.81 -2.05
C GLN A 57 1.74 -9.80 -3.33
N GLY A 58 2.00 -8.64 -3.94
CA GLY A 58 2.84 -8.58 -5.14
C GLY A 58 4.28 -9.03 -4.89
N ASP A 59 4.85 -8.65 -3.74
CA ASP A 59 6.23 -8.97 -3.38
C ASP A 59 6.35 -10.42 -2.89
N GLU A 60 5.39 -10.87 -2.07
CA GLU A 60 5.31 -12.25 -1.60
C GLU A 60 5.24 -13.27 -2.76
N GLU A 61 4.49 -12.96 -3.82
CA GLU A 61 4.38 -13.84 -4.99
C GLU A 61 5.66 -13.90 -5.82
N ILE A 62 6.48 -12.84 -5.81
CA ILE A 62 7.79 -12.82 -6.48
C ILE A 62 8.83 -13.57 -5.64
N GLU A 63 8.80 -13.41 -4.32
CA GLU A 63 9.67 -14.14 -3.39
C GLU A 63 9.43 -15.66 -3.47
N LYS A 64 8.16 -16.10 -3.59
CA LYS A 64 7.82 -17.51 -3.83
C LYS A 64 8.48 -18.09 -5.09
N LYS A 65 8.79 -17.25 -6.08
CA LYS A 65 9.47 -17.63 -7.33
C LYS A 65 11.00 -17.55 -7.23
N GLY A 66 11.55 -17.27 -6.04
CA GLY A 66 12.99 -17.19 -5.80
C GLY A 66 13.65 -15.92 -6.34
N ALA A 67 12.87 -14.92 -6.71
CA ALA A 67 13.35 -13.64 -7.18
C ALA A 67 13.02 -12.53 -6.17
N ARG A 68 13.74 -11.40 -6.19
CA ARG A 68 13.43 -10.26 -5.31
C ARG A 68 12.79 -9.15 -6.12
N ALA A 69 11.71 -8.56 -5.61
CA ALA A 69 11.05 -7.42 -6.23
C ALA A 69 12.04 -6.28 -6.59
N PHE A 70 13.03 -6.04 -5.72
CA PHE A 70 14.09 -5.04 -5.88
C PHE A 70 14.86 -5.15 -7.22
N ASP A 71 15.08 -6.37 -7.71
CA ASP A 71 15.88 -6.60 -8.91
C ASP A 71 15.14 -6.14 -10.18
N TYR A 72 13.79 -6.09 -10.14
CA TYR A 72 12.93 -5.72 -11.28
C TYR A 72 12.52 -4.25 -11.34
N VAL A 73 12.87 -3.49 -10.31
CA VAL A 73 12.66 -2.05 -10.20
C VAL A 73 13.97 -1.27 -10.43
N ASN A 74 15.02 -1.91 -10.97
CA ASN A 74 16.32 -1.29 -11.28
C ASN A 74 16.93 -0.53 -10.09
N GLY A 75 16.80 -1.05 -8.87
CA GLY A 75 17.32 -0.39 -7.67
C GLY A 75 16.58 0.89 -7.26
N LEU A 76 15.57 1.33 -8.01
CA LEU A 76 14.51 2.14 -7.41
C LEU A 76 13.92 1.22 -6.36
N ARG A 77 14.14 1.48 -5.07
CA ARG A 77 13.35 0.82 -4.04
C ARG A 77 11.91 0.87 -4.51
N TYR A 78 11.18 -0.24 -4.37
CA TYR A 78 9.74 -0.17 -4.30
C TYR A 78 9.48 1.01 -3.37
N SER A 79 8.98 2.12 -3.91
CA SER A 79 8.56 3.22 -3.07
C SER A 79 7.40 2.59 -2.36
N TYR A 80 7.66 2.07 -1.15
CA TYR A 80 6.64 1.98 -0.13
C TYR A 80 6.19 3.41 0.00
N VAL A 81 5.22 3.77 -0.85
CA VAL A 81 4.61 5.07 -0.75
C VAL A 81 3.93 5.13 0.60
N TRP A 82 3.75 4.04 1.32
CA TRP A 82 3.46 4.01 2.74
C TRP A 82 4.72 3.85 3.58
N VAL A 83 5.20 4.93 4.20
CA VAL A 83 6.20 4.80 5.26
C VAL A 83 5.45 4.33 6.51
N PRO A 84 5.85 3.22 7.16
CA PRO A 84 5.31 2.89 8.48
C PRO A 84 5.72 4.00 9.42
N PHE A 85 4.77 4.89 9.71
CA PHE A 85 4.93 5.93 10.70
C PHE A 85 4.23 5.42 11.96
N SER A 86 5.03 5.14 12.98
CA SER A 86 4.50 4.82 14.29
C SER A 86 4.36 6.14 15.05
N ILE A 87 3.14 6.48 15.43
CA ILE A 87 2.90 7.61 16.34
C ILE A 87 2.70 7.03 17.73
N SER A 88 3.51 7.51 18.67
CA SER A 88 3.33 7.23 20.10
C SER A 88 2.71 8.45 20.75
N PHE A 89 1.55 8.26 21.37
CA PHE A 89 0.90 9.31 22.16
C PHE A 89 1.51 9.30 23.55
N MET A 90 2.20 10.39 23.90
CA MET A 90 2.82 10.57 25.21
C MET A 90 2.24 11.82 25.87
N ASN A 91 2.20 11.84 27.21
CA ASN A 91 1.90 13.05 27.96
C ASN A 91 3.13 13.99 28.01
N PHE A 92 2.96 15.18 28.58
CA PHE A 92 4.05 16.16 28.75
C PHE A 92 5.19 15.70 29.68
N SER A 93 5.08 14.51 30.29
CA SER A 93 6.10 13.88 31.13
C SER A 93 6.71 12.64 30.46
N ASP A 94 6.58 12.51 29.13
CA ASP A 94 7.07 11.38 28.32
C ASP A 94 6.52 10.00 28.72
N LYS A 95 5.40 9.95 29.44
CA LYS A 95 4.70 8.69 29.74
C LYS A 95 3.66 8.41 28.65
N PRO A 96 3.48 7.14 28.24
CA PRO A 96 2.45 6.79 27.27
C PRO A 96 1.07 7.24 27.74
N PHE A 97 0.30 7.77 26.81
CA PHE A 97 -1.10 8.09 27.05
C PHE A 97 -1.87 6.77 27.22
N MET A 98 -2.59 6.65 28.34
CA MET A 98 -3.44 5.49 28.61
C MET A 98 -4.87 5.85 28.21
N PHE A 99 -5.49 5.02 27.36
CA PHE A 99 -6.89 5.20 27.02
C PHE A 99 -7.75 4.68 28.18
N GLU A 100 -8.65 5.52 28.70
CA GLU A 100 -9.60 5.10 29.73
C GLU A 100 -10.68 4.15 29.18
N LYS A 101 -10.98 4.30 27.89
CA LYS A 101 -11.92 3.48 27.13
C LYS A 101 -11.45 3.35 25.68
N GLU A 102 -12.01 2.39 24.97
CA GLU A 102 -11.80 2.24 23.54
C GLU A 102 -12.12 3.53 22.78
N GLN A 103 -11.19 3.96 21.93
CA GLN A 103 -11.30 5.18 21.15
C GLN A 103 -11.21 4.86 19.66
N GLU A 104 -12.06 5.49 18.86
CA GLU A 104 -11.94 5.43 17.40
C GLU A 104 -10.82 6.39 16.95
N LEU A 105 -9.80 5.87 16.26
CA LEU A 105 -8.75 6.63 15.59
C LEU A 105 -9.07 6.70 14.09
N LEU A 106 -8.97 7.89 13.53
CA LEU A 106 -9.10 8.15 12.10
C LEU A 106 -7.91 8.96 11.60
N VAL A 107 -7.25 8.47 10.55
CA VAL A 107 -6.16 9.17 9.85
C VAL A 107 -6.62 9.51 8.45
N ILE A 108 -6.50 10.78 8.06
CA ILE A 108 -6.95 11.29 6.75
C ILE A 108 -5.79 11.99 6.05
N LEU A 109 -5.71 11.82 4.73
CA LEU A 109 -4.82 12.60 3.88
C LEU A 109 -5.47 13.94 3.52
N ASN A 110 -5.01 15.04 4.12
CA ASN A 110 -5.65 16.36 4.00
C ASN A 110 -5.82 16.83 2.55
N LYS A 111 -4.82 16.63 1.70
CA LYS A 111 -4.85 17.01 0.27
C LYS A 111 -6.01 16.40 -0.52
N THR A 112 -6.54 15.25 -0.09
CA THR A 112 -7.57 14.50 -0.83
C THR A 112 -8.83 14.21 -0.01
N GLY A 113 -8.78 14.38 1.32
CA GLY A 113 -9.81 13.89 2.24
C GLY A 113 -9.90 12.37 2.33
N MET A 114 -8.95 11.63 1.75
CA MET A 114 -8.97 10.16 1.76
C MET A 114 -8.72 9.62 3.17
N GLU A 115 -9.61 8.76 3.66
CA GLU A 115 -9.39 7.98 4.88
C GLU A 115 -8.29 6.94 4.64
N ILE A 116 -7.21 7.06 5.41
CA ILE A 116 -6.04 6.18 5.33
C ILE A 116 -6.19 5.01 6.29
N CYS A 117 -6.64 5.30 7.52
CA CYS A 117 -6.68 4.33 8.60
C CYS A 117 -7.85 4.68 9.51
N LYS A 118 -8.73 3.72 9.75
CA LYS A 118 -9.81 3.83 10.73
C LYS A 118 -9.80 2.59 11.62
N LYS A 119 -9.65 2.76 12.93
CA LYS A 119 -9.58 1.64 13.87
C LYS A 119 -9.99 2.03 15.29
N THR A 120 -10.39 1.04 16.06
CA THR A 120 -10.59 1.17 17.50
C THR A 120 -9.29 0.84 18.24
N VAL A 121 -8.87 1.70 19.17
CA VAL A 121 -7.64 1.53 19.96
C VAL A 121 -7.96 1.59 21.45
N SER A 122 -7.32 0.73 22.23
CA SER A 122 -7.38 0.70 23.71
C SER A 122 -6.00 0.79 24.37
N ASP A 123 -4.92 0.57 23.62
CA ASP A 123 -3.52 0.76 24.03
C ASP A 123 -2.81 1.67 23.01
N TRP A 124 -1.87 2.49 23.48
CA TRP A 124 -1.04 3.35 22.62
C TRP A 124 -0.21 2.55 21.61
N LYS A 125 0.17 1.31 21.94
CA LYS A 125 0.88 0.40 21.03
C LYS A 125 0.04 0.04 19.81
N ASP A 126 -1.27 0.00 19.98
CA ASP A 126 -2.21 -0.31 18.92
C ASP A 126 -2.47 0.90 18.02
N ALA A 127 -1.92 2.08 18.35
CA ALA A 127 -2.12 3.34 17.61
C ALA A 127 -1.12 3.57 16.45
N HIS A 128 -0.69 2.52 15.74
CA HIS A 128 0.17 2.62 14.55
C HIS A 128 -0.59 2.43 13.21
N CYS A 129 -0.31 3.24 12.19
CA CYS A 129 -0.90 3.06 10.86
C CYS A 129 0.18 3.14 9.78
N LEU A 130 -0.11 2.63 8.58
CA LEU A 130 0.70 2.90 7.40
C LEU A 130 0.13 4.17 6.75
N VAL A 131 0.90 5.25 6.60
CA VAL A 131 0.49 6.47 5.85
C VAL A 131 1.37 6.68 4.65
N PRO A 132 0.85 7.38 3.61
CA PRO A 132 1.67 7.64 2.48
C PRO A 132 2.85 8.54 2.91
N GLN A 133 3.94 8.58 2.16
CA GLN A 133 5.01 9.55 2.31
C GLN A 133 4.42 10.92 1.95
N THR A 134 3.91 11.59 2.97
CA THR A 134 3.26 12.89 2.88
C THR A 134 3.67 13.70 4.11
N ASP A 135 3.72 15.01 3.91
CA ASP A 135 3.96 16.02 4.93
C ASP A 135 2.67 16.48 5.61
N ASP A 136 1.52 15.97 5.16
CA ASP A 136 0.21 16.55 5.46
C ASP A 136 -0.85 15.47 5.70
N ILE A 137 -1.13 15.18 6.96
CA ILE A 137 -2.17 14.26 7.43
C ILE A 137 -2.92 14.88 8.60
N SER A 138 -4.20 14.54 8.74
CA SER A 138 -4.97 14.79 9.96
C SER A 138 -5.15 13.50 10.73
N ILE A 139 -5.01 13.59 12.04
CA ILE A 139 -5.26 12.50 12.97
C ILE A 139 -6.36 12.98 13.89
N SER A 140 -7.47 12.26 13.85
CA SER A 140 -8.65 12.55 14.65
C SER A 140 -8.96 11.35 15.53
N PHE A 141 -9.49 11.63 16.70
CA PHE A 141 -10.13 10.63 17.53
C PHE A 141 -11.64 10.88 17.54
N GLY A 142 -12.44 9.84 17.73
CA GLY A 142 -13.87 10.01 18.06
C GLY A 142 -14.05 10.95 19.26
N GLU A 143 -15.27 11.42 19.52
CA GLU A 143 -15.56 12.40 20.59
C GLU A 143 -14.81 12.07 21.89
N LEU A 144 -13.73 12.82 22.12
CA LEU A 144 -12.96 12.79 23.34
C LEU A 144 -13.81 13.54 24.36
N PHE A 145 -14.47 12.78 25.22
CA PHE A 145 -14.91 13.33 26.50
C PHE A 145 -13.64 13.58 27.32
N PHE A 146 -12.96 14.69 27.05
CA PHE A 146 -12.04 15.25 28.03
C PHE A 146 -12.93 15.75 29.17
N GLU A 147 -13.18 14.92 30.19
CA GLU A 147 -13.63 15.49 31.46
C GLU A 147 -12.51 16.41 31.95
N SER A 148 -12.85 17.69 31.98
CA SER A 148 -12.06 18.81 32.49
C SER A 148 -11.81 18.71 33.99
#